data_AF-A4BZ05-F1
#
_entry.id   AF-A4BZ05-F1
#
_cell.length_a   1.000
_cell.length_b   1.000
_cell.length_c   1.000
_cell.angle_alpha   90.00
_cell.angle_beta   90.00
_cell.angle_gamma   90.00
#
_symmetry.space_group_name_H-M   'P 1'
#
loop_
_entity.id
_entity.type
_entity.pdbx_description
1 polymer ?
#
loop_
_entity_poly.entity_id
_entity_poly.type
_entity_poly.pdbx_seq_one_letter_code
_entity_poly.pdbx_strand_id
1 'polypeptide(L)'
;MDVSLGIKNIKRTFGTTISASYLFYRDKSYKLISNNYVNLTLRSTRNFAVRFRLAFNFIISKQVLTVDKNVFLDDQKVLKSFSFDIFDLLNTQIRLPLSVRKYSTDFEVGYILNLPKAVLQEANLKTTSFFSLSIGYLFNISR
;
A
#
# COMPACT_ATOMS: atom_id res chain seq x y z
N MET A 1 8.01 -4.95 14.41
CA MET A 1 9.24 -4.16 14.20
C MET A 1 9.24 -3.69 12.76
N ASP A 2 9.48 -2.41 12.55
CA ASP A 2 9.36 -1.76 11.25
C ASP A 2 10.63 -0.99 10.95
N VAL A 3 11.18 -1.19 9.75
CA VAL A 3 12.37 -0.52 9.26
C VAL A 3 12.04 0.08 7.90
N SER A 4 12.31 1.36 7.70
CA SER A 4 12.05 2.05 6.44
C SER A 4 13.24 2.87 6.00
N LEU A 5 13.59 2.77 4.71
CA LEU A 5 14.59 3.58 4.05
C LEU A 5 13.96 4.34 2.90
N GLY A 6 14.32 5.60 2.74
CA GLY A 6 13.74 6.49 1.74
C GLY A 6 14.77 7.36 1.06
N ILE A 7 14.70 7.40 -0.27
CA ILE A 7 15.53 8.28 -1.11
C ILE A 7 14.61 9.25 -1.84
N LYS A 8 15.01 10.51 -1.93
CA LYS A 8 14.28 11.57 -2.62
C LYS A 8 15.24 12.42 -3.42
N ASN A 9 14.77 12.96 -4.54
CA ASN A 9 15.51 13.97 -5.29
C ASN A 9 15.64 15.26 -4.45
N ILE A 10 16.71 16.02 -4.66
CA ILE A 10 16.99 17.35 -4.08
C ILE A 10 15.79 18.28 -4.25
N LYS A 11 15.17 18.32 -5.44
CA LYS A 11 13.98 19.15 -5.73
C LYS A 11 12.70 18.63 -5.07
N ARG A 12 12.75 17.46 -4.39
CA ARG A 12 11.64 16.79 -3.68
C ARG A 12 10.41 16.49 -4.54
N THR A 13 10.59 16.41 -5.86
CA THR A 13 9.54 16.11 -6.85
C THR A 13 9.32 14.61 -7.04
N PHE A 14 10.32 13.78 -6.74
CA PHE A 14 10.22 12.33 -6.81
C PHE A 14 10.90 11.70 -5.59
N GLY A 15 10.34 10.61 -5.10
CA GLY A 15 10.99 9.79 -4.09
C GLY A 15 10.44 8.39 -4.02
N THR A 16 11.27 7.53 -3.45
CA THR A 16 10.98 6.11 -3.23
C THR A 16 11.29 5.78 -1.79
N THR A 17 10.41 5.04 -1.15
CA THR A 17 10.56 4.53 0.22
C THR A 17 10.32 3.04 0.22
N ILE A 18 11.27 2.27 0.74
CA ILE A 18 11.15 0.83 0.94
C ILE A 18 11.04 0.59 2.44
N SER A 19 9.99 -0.10 2.86
CA SER A 19 9.72 -0.41 4.26
C SER A 19 9.55 -1.91 4.44
N ALA A 20 10.28 -2.48 5.38
CA ALA A 20 10.14 -3.86 5.81
C ALA A 20 9.52 -3.88 7.21
N SER A 21 8.50 -4.71 7.37
CA SER A 21 7.73 -4.87 8.60
C SER A 21 7.72 -6.34 8.99
N TYR A 22 7.99 -6.59 10.26
CA TYR A 22 7.87 -7.90 10.87
C TYR A 22 6.81 -7.86 11.97
N LEU A 23 5.81 -8.74 11.88
CA LEU A 23 4.81 -8.93 12.93
C LEU A 23 5.17 -10.16 13.79
N PHE A 24 5.53 -9.92 15.06
CA PHE A 24 5.80 -10.95 16.06
C PHE A 24 4.47 -11.34 16.74
N TYR A 25 3.79 -12.37 16.22
CA TYR A 25 2.68 -13.04 16.92
C TYR A 25 2.72 -14.55 16.62
N ARG A 26 1.63 -15.30 16.91
CA ARG A 26 1.50 -16.75 16.67
C ARG A 26 1.96 -17.16 15.27
N ASP A 27 1.68 -16.34 14.26
CA ASP A 27 2.13 -16.53 12.89
C ASP A 27 3.09 -15.43 12.46
N LYS A 28 4.38 -15.78 12.35
CA LYS A 28 5.45 -14.87 11.92
C LYS A 28 5.14 -14.37 10.51
N SER A 29 4.86 -13.07 10.38
CA SER A 29 4.46 -12.45 9.13
C SER A 29 5.43 -11.35 8.72
N TYR A 30 5.88 -11.40 7.47
CA TYR A 30 6.80 -10.45 6.87
C TYR A 30 6.05 -9.64 5.81
N LYS A 31 6.30 -8.34 5.77
CA LYS A 31 5.72 -7.44 4.77
C LYS A 31 6.78 -6.48 4.27
N LEU A 32 6.85 -6.32 2.97
CA LEU A 32 7.71 -5.36 2.28
C LEU A 32 6.81 -4.41 1.48
N ILE A 33 6.97 -3.12 1.69
CA ILE A 33 6.23 -2.08 0.98
C ILE A 33 7.22 -1.20 0.24
N SER A 34 7.09 -1.15 -1.08
CA SER A 34 7.79 -0.16 -1.91
C SER A 34 6.79 0.93 -2.31
N ASN A 35 7.01 2.16 -1.85
CA ASN A 35 6.19 3.31 -2.15
C ASN A 35 6.98 4.32 -2.98
N ASN A 36 6.54 4.55 -4.21
CA ASN A 36 7.13 5.47 -5.16
C ASN A 36 6.15 6.62 -5.37
N TYR A 37 6.61 7.86 -5.33
CA TYR A 37 5.72 9.01 -5.45
C TYR A 37 6.32 10.13 -6.28
N VAL A 38 5.43 10.85 -6.95
CA VAL A 38 5.69 12.09 -7.68
C VAL A 38 4.91 13.21 -7.00
N ASN A 39 5.61 14.25 -6.56
CA ASN A 39 5.04 15.45 -5.96
C ASN A 39 5.02 16.59 -6.99
N LEU A 40 3.83 17.08 -7.29
CA LEU A 40 3.60 18.24 -8.13
C LEU A 40 3.03 19.37 -7.26
N THR A 41 3.79 20.46 -7.11
CA THR A 41 3.27 21.68 -6.47
C THR A 41 2.67 22.55 -7.57
N LEU A 42 1.33 22.63 -7.61
CA LEU A 42 0.62 23.38 -8.64
C LEU A 42 0.70 24.89 -8.36
N ARG A 43 0.49 25.28 -7.09
CA ARG A 43 0.63 26.66 -6.64
C ARG A 43 1.06 26.68 -5.19
N SER A 44 1.98 27.57 -4.83
CA SER A 44 2.39 27.77 -3.44
C SER A 44 2.71 29.23 -3.16
N THR A 45 2.07 29.78 -2.14
CA THR A 45 2.32 31.09 -1.55
C THR A 45 2.47 30.92 -0.03
N ARG A 46 2.69 32.03 0.70
CA ARG A 46 2.88 32.01 2.16
C ARG A 46 1.70 31.37 2.91
N ASN A 47 0.47 31.62 2.46
CA ASN A 47 -0.75 31.23 3.18
C ASN A 47 -1.63 30.27 2.38
N PHE A 48 -1.21 29.87 1.18
CA PHE A 48 -1.99 29.00 0.31
C PHE A 48 -1.08 28.04 -0.45
N ALA A 49 -1.42 26.76 -0.51
CA ALA A 49 -0.71 25.80 -1.34
C ALA A 49 -1.67 24.76 -1.91
N VAL A 50 -1.47 24.40 -3.17
CA VAL A 50 -2.14 23.30 -3.85
C VAL A 50 -1.09 22.32 -4.32
N ARG A 51 -1.24 21.06 -3.92
CA ARG A 51 -0.27 20.00 -4.20
C ARG A 51 -1.00 18.75 -4.67
N PHE A 52 -0.41 18.09 -5.64
CA PHE A 52 -0.86 16.79 -6.11
C PHE A 52 0.27 15.79 -5.92
N ARG A 53 -0.02 14.64 -5.31
CA ARG A 53 1.00 13.61 -5.01
C ARG A 53 0.59 12.24 -5.52
N LEU A 54 0.90 11.95 -6.77
CA LEU A 54 0.72 10.61 -7.34
C LEU A 54 1.63 9.62 -6.61
N ALA A 55 1.08 8.51 -6.11
CA ALA A 55 1.86 7.45 -5.46
C ALA A 55 1.50 6.06 -5.97
N PHE A 56 2.52 5.22 -6.16
CA PHE A 56 2.44 3.81 -6.52
C PHE A 56 3.05 2.97 -5.41
N ASN A 57 2.28 2.04 -4.86
CA ASN A 57 2.71 1.20 -3.76
C ASN A 57 2.65 -0.26 -4.18
N PHE A 58 3.74 -0.96 -4.01
CA PHE A 58 3.82 -2.41 -4.15
C PHE A 58 3.85 -2.99 -2.74
N ILE A 59 2.82 -3.74 -2.39
CA ILE A 59 2.68 -4.39 -1.10
C ILE A 59 2.98 -5.87 -1.31
N ILE A 60 4.12 -6.32 -0.82
CA ILE A 60 4.60 -7.71 -0.91
C ILE A 60 4.53 -8.29 0.49
N SER A 61 3.98 -9.48 0.64
CA SER A 61 3.86 -10.10 1.97
C SER A 61 3.87 -11.61 1.87
N LYS A 62 4.09 -12.25 3.02
CA LYS A 62 3.89 -13.68 3.17
C LYS A 62 2.40 -13.98 3.06
N GLN A 63 2.05 -14.97 2.24
CA GLN A 63 0.69 -15.44 2.01
C GLN A 63 0.67 -16.96 2.21
N VAL A 64 -0.38 -17.48 2.84
CA VAL A 64 -0.59 -18.92 2.99
C VAL A 64 -1.57 -19.32 1.90
N LEU A 65 -1.10 -20.12 0.94
CA LEU A 65 -1.96 -20.59 -0.13
C LEU A 65 -2.30 -22.06 0.09
N THR A 66 -3.59 -22.40 -0.04
CA THR A 66 -4.09 -23.76 0.13
C THR A 66 -4.62 -24.27 -1.20
N VAL A 67 -4.01 -25.34 -1.72
CA VAL A 67 -4.46 -25.99 -2.96
C VAL A 67 -5.05 -27.34 -2.63
N ASP A 68 -6.23 -27.58 -3.16
CA ASP A 68 -6.87 -28.88 -3.12
C ASP A 68 -6.39 -29.74 -4.29
N LYS A 69 -5.78 -30.88 -3.97
CA LYS A 69 -5.37 -31.87 -4.97
C LYS A 69 -6.06 -33.19 -4.71
N ASN A 70 -6.48 -33.82 -5.80
CA ASN A 70 -6.94 -35.19 -5.75
C ASN A 70 -5.72 -36.11 -5.63
N VAL A 71 -5.63 -36.84 -4.53
CA VAL A 71 -4.56 -37.81 -4.26
C VAL A 71 -5.21 -39.18 -4.13
N PHE A 72 -4.53 -40.21 -4.64
CA PHE A 72 -4.96 -41.59 -4.45
C PHE A 72 -4.46 -42.07 -3.08
N LEU A 73 -5.38 -42.47 -2.22
CA LEU A 73 -5.13 -43.10 -0.93
C LEU A 73 -5.94 -44.39 -0.90
N ASP A 74 -5.29 -45.55 -0.76
CA ASP A 74 -5.93 -46.88 -0.82
C ASP A 74 -6.88 -47.05 -2.03
N ASP A 75 -6.39 -46.77 -3.25
CA ASP A 75 -7.15 -46.87 -4.52
C ASP A 75 -8.41 -45.98 -4.60
N GLN A 76 -8.66 -45.12 -3.62
CA GLN A 76 -9.71 -44.12 -3.63
C GLN A 76 -9.15 -42.72 -3.90
N LYS A 77 -9.86 -41.97 -4.75
CA LYS A 77 -9.52 -40.58 -5.06
C LYS A 77 -10.04 -39.67 -3.96
N VAL A 78 -9.14 -39.20 -3.09
CA VAL A 78 -9.47 -38.33 -1.96
C VAL A 78 -8.95 -36.93 -2.25
N LEU A 79 -9.79 -35.92 -1.98
CA LEU A 79 -9.42 -34.51 -2.10
C LEU A 79 -8.66 -34.10 -0.84
N LYS A 80 -7.39 -33.72 -1.00
CA LYS A 80 -6.51 -33.33 0.10
C LYS A 80 -6.00 -31.91 -0.12
N SER A 81 -6.14 -31.10 0.91
CA SER A 81 -5.65 -29.72 0.92
C SER A 81 -4.17 -29.68 1.29
N PHE A 82 -3.37 -28.96 0.50
CA PHE A 82 -1.96 -28.71 0.74
C PHE A 82 -1.75 -27.21 0.90
N SER A 83 -1.30 -26.78 2.08
CA SER A 83 -0.99 -25.38 2.35
C SER A 83 0.50 -25.13 2.23
N PHE A 84 0.88 -24.06 1.56
CA PHE A 84 2.27 -23.64 1.43
C PHE A 84 2.40 -22.13 1.56
N ASP A 85 3.51 -21.71 2.16
CA ASP A 85 3.85 -20.32 2.38
C ASP A 85 4.56 -19.75 1.15
N ILE A 86 4.05 -18.64 0.61
CA ILE A 86 4.67 -17.90 -0.48
C ILE A 86 4.94 -16.46 -0.07
N PHE A 87 5.97 -15.85 -0.61
CA PHE A 87 6.25 -14.43 -0.43
C PHE A 87 6.17 -13.75 -1.80
N ASP A 88 5.06 -13.07 -2.05
CA ASP A 88 4.75 -12.50 -3.37
C ASP A 88 4.00 -11.16 -3.23
N LEU A 89 3.93 -10.42 -4.33
CA LEU A 89 3.15 -9.21 -4.46
C LEU A 89 1.68 -9.53 -4.14
N LEU A 90 1.15 -8.86 -3.13
CA LEU A 90 -0.22 -8.99 -2.68
C LEU A 90 -1.11 -7.96 -3.39
N ASN A 91 -0.64 -6.72 -3.48
CA ASN A 91 -1.43 -5.63 -4.04
C ASN A 91 -0.54 -4.53 -4.64
N THR A 92 -0.97 -4.00 -5.78
CA THR A 92 -0.49 -2.73 -6.33
C THR A 92 -1.51 -1.64 -6.05
N GLN A 93 -1.13 -0.61 -5.31
CA GLN A 93 -2.02 0.49 -4.94
C GLN A 93 -1.58 1.80 -5.61
N ILE A 94 -2.50 2.42 -6.34
CA ILE A 94 -2.34 3.74 -6.94
C ILE A 94 -3.12 4.74 -6.09
N ARG A 95 -2.47 5.84 -5.68
CA ARG A 95 -3.10 6.92 -4.90
C ARG A 95 -2.94 8.25 -5.63
N LEU A 96 -4.06 8.97 -5.73
CA LEU A 96 -4.18 10.28 -6.39
C LEU A 96 -4.68 11.38 -5.42
N PRO A 97 -3.94 11.71 -4.33
CA PRO A 97 -4.28 12.80 -3.44
C PRO A 97 -4.02 14.18 -4.07
N LEU A 98 -5.02 15.05 -3.97
CA LEU A 98 -4.96 16.48 -4.16
C LEU A 98 -5.17 17.16 -2.80
N SER A 99 -4.18 17.93 -2.35
CA SER A 99 -4.24 18.68 -1.11
C SER A 99 -4.25 20.19 -1.35
N VAL A 100 -5.03 20.87 -0.53
CA VAL A 100 -5.17 22.33 -0.48
C VAL A 100 -4.97 22.78 0.95
N ARG A 101 -3.90 23.54 1.16
CA ARG A 101 -3.61 24.18 2.44
C ARG A 101 -3.93 25.66 2.37
N LYS A 102 -4.67 26.17 3.34
CA LYS A 102 -4.94 27.60 3.54
C LYS A 102 -4.67 27.97 5.00
N TYR A 103 -3.70 28.85 5.24
CA TYR A 103 -3.17 29.17 6.57
C TYR A 103 -2.77 27.89 7.35
N SER A 104 -3.47 27.62 8.45
CA SER A 104 -3.25 26.48 9.34
C SER A 104 -4.17 25.30 9.04
N THR A 105 -5.09 25.43 8.08
CA THR A 105 -6.00 24.36 7.68
C THR A 105 -5.49 23.67 6.42
N ASP A 106 -5.53 22.35 6.42
CA ASP A 106 -5.20 21.49 5.28
C ASP A 106 -6.40 20.61 4.95
N PHE A 107 -6.72 20.50 3.67
CA PHE A 107 -7.78 19.65 3.16
C PHE A 107 -7.19 18.76 2.07
N GLU A 108 -7.44 17.46 2.13
CA GLU A 108 -7.01 16.52 1.10
C GLU A 108 -8.18 15.66 0.63
N VAL A 109 -8.32 15.58 -0.69
CA VAL A 109 -9.19 14.62 -1.36
C VAL A 109 -8.29 13.66 -2.12
N GLY A 110 -8.50 12.37 -1.95
CA GLY A 110 -7.74 11.33 -2.62
C GLY A 110 -8.65 10.31 -3.29
N TYR A 111 -8.16 9.74 -4.39
CA TYR A 111 -8.70 8.53 -4.98
C TYR A 111 -7.67 7.41 -4.86
N ILE A 112 -8.10 6.25 -4.37
CA ILE A 112 -7.25 5.10 -4.12
C ILE A 112 -7.78 3.92 -4.92
N LEU A 113 -6.92 3.32 -5.74
CA LEU A 113 -7.19 2.15 -6.56
C LEU A 113 -6.30 1.00 -6.09
N ASN A 114 -6.90 -0.14 -5.74
CA ASN A 114 -6.21 -1.37 -5.37
C ASN A 114 -6.33 -2.39 -6.50
N LEU A 115 -5.19 -2.84 -6.99
CA LEU A 115 -5.03 -3.85 -8.02
C LEU A 115 -4.43 -5.09 -7.36
N PRO A 116 -5.26 -5.95 -6.74
CA PRO A 116 -4.77 -7.17 -6.11
C PRO A 116 -4.16 -8.11 -7.16
N LYS A 117 -3.09 -8.81 -6.79
CA LYS A 117 -2.49 -9.84 -7.64
C LYS A 117 -2.98 -11.20 -7.16
N ALA A 118 -3.69 -11.92 -8.03
CA ALA A 118 -4.04 -13.32 -7.77
C ALA A 118 -2.77 -14.18 -7.80
N VAL A 119 -2.70 -15.20 -6.94
CA VAL A 119 -1.56 -16.11 -6.93
C VAL A 119 -1.96 -17.51 -7.38
N LEU A 120 -1.15 -18.10 -8.27
CA LEU A 120 -1.31 -19.46 -8.79
C LEU A 120 -2.67 -19.69 -9.48
N GLN A 121 -3.50 -20.59 -8.95
CA GLN A 121 -4.78 -21.00 -9.53
C GLN A 121 -5.98 -20.22 -8.95
N GLU A 122 -5.72 -19.16 -8.18
CA GLU A 122 -6.78 -18.28 -7.71
C GLU A 122 -7.46 -17.58 -8.90
N ALA A 123 -8.77 -17.42 -8.80
CA ALA A 123 -9.52 -16.61 -9.75
C ALA A 123 -9.06 -15.14 -9.67
N ASN A 124 -9.19 -14.41 -10.79
CA ASN A 124 -8.86 -13.00 -10.84
C ASN A 124 -9.58 -12.23 -9.73
N LEU A 125 -8.80 -11.62 -8.83
CA LEU A 125 -9.29 -10.81 -7.74
C LEU A 125 -9.85 -9.50 -8.29
N LYS A 126 -11.02 -9.07 -7.77
CA LYS A 126 -11.66 -7.83 -8.22
C LYS A 126 -10.85 -6.62 -7.78
N THR A 127 -10.59 -5.72 -8.73
CA THR A 127 -10.09 -4.37 -8.46
C THR A 127 -11.07 -3.61 -7.57
N THR A 128 -10.56 -2.93 -6.54
CA THR A 128 -11.39 -2.09 -5.65
C THR A 128 -10.89 -0.66 -5.66
N SER A 129 -11.78 0.30 -5.43
CA SER A 129 -11.41 1.70 -5.32
C SER A 129 -12.25 2.43 -4.28
N PHE A 130 -11.72 3.51 -3.74
CA PHE A 130 -12.43 4.38 -2.81
C PHE A 130 -11.88 5.81 -2.83
N PHE A 131 -12.74 6.74 -2.40
CA PHE A 131 -12.33 8.12 -2.14
C PHE A 131 -11.94 8.29 -0.68
N SER A 132 -10.92 9.09 -0.43
CA SER A 132 -10.49 9.49 0.91
C SER A 132 -10.63 11.00 1.05
N LEU A 133 -11.18 11.43 2.19
CA LEU A 133 -11.28 12.83 2.56
C LEU A 133 -10.55 13.01 3.89
N SER A 134 -9.66 13.98 3.98
CA SER A 134 -9.04 14.34 5.26
C SER A 134 -8.99 15.85 5.44
N ILE A 135 -9.12 16.27 6.69
CA ILE A 135 -8.97 17.65 7.13
C ILE A 135 -8.00 17.68 8.30
N GLY A 136 -7.05 18.60 8.24
CA GLY A 136 -6.08 18.85 9.30
C GLY A 136 -6.10 20.30 9.71
N TYR A 137 -5.89 20.58 11.00
CA TYR A 137 -5.69 21.93 11.51
C TYR A 137 -4.51 21.96 12.46
N LEU A 138 -3.57 22.88 12.23
CA LEU A 138 -2.42 23.08 13.09
C LEU A 138 -2.72 24.16 14.14
N PHE A 139 -2.85 23.75 15.40
CA PHE A 139 -2.92 24.68 16.52
C PHE A 139 -1.51 25.18 16.85
N ASN A 140 -1.31 26.49 16.81
CA ASN A 140 -0.11 27.10 17.36
C ASN A 140 -0.36 27.44 18.84
N ILE A 141 0.14 26.60 19.74
CA ILE A 141 0.07 26.82 21.19
C ILE A 141 1.36 27.54 21.60
N SER A 142 1.50 28.80 21.17
CA SER A 142 2.52 29.70 21.70
C SER A 142 1.85 30.59 22.74
N ARG A 143 2.27 30.44 24.00
CA ARG A 143 1.86 31.28 25.12
C ARG A 143 2.88 32.39 25.34
#